data_AF-A0A9E2J420-F1
#
_entry.id   AF-A0A9E2J420-F1
#
_cell.length_a   1.000
_cell.length_b   1.000
_cell.length_c   1.000
_cell.angle_alpha   90.00
_cell.angle_beta   90.00
_cell.angle_gamma   90.00
#
_symmetry.space_group_name_H-M   'P 1'
#
loop_
_entity.id
_entity.type
_entity.pdbx_description
1 polymer ?
#
loop_
_entity_poly.entity_id
_entity_poly.type
_entity_poly.pdbx_seq_one_letter_code
_entity_poly.pdbx_strand_id
1 'polypeptide(L)'
;MIRMKTFILAVLFFTGVLAAQSGKNLIIRCDDIGMSHAVNLAAQEMTATGIPFSASVMFVCPWYLEAVEILKNQPHVTAGIHLTLNAEWKNYRWGPVAGKDAVPSLVDENGFFFPSRGTLFANNPNTAEIEKELR
;
A
#
# COMPACT_ATOMS: atom_id res chain seq x y z
N MET A 1 -20.26 23.58 -56.51
CA MET A 1 -18.94 23.83 -55.90
C MET A 1 -18.97 24.39 -54.47
N ILE A 2 -20.11 24.79 -53.91
CA ILE A 2 -20.18 25.38 -52.54
C ILE A 2 -20.30 24.31 -51.44
N ARG A 3 -20.88 23.13 -51.75
CA ARG A 3 -21.19 22.07 -50.78
C ARG A 3 -19.99 21.22 -50.32
N MET A 4 -18.88 21.26 -51.07
CA MET A 4 -17.66 20.47 -50.79
C MET A 4 -16.67 21.20 -49.87
N LYS A 5 -16.72 22.54 -49.82
CA LYS A 5 -15.87 23.35 -48.93
C LYS A 5 -16.36 23.32 -47.48
N THR A 6 -17.67 23.19 -47.26
CA THR A 6 -18.27 23.11 -45.91
C THR A 6 -17.96 21.79 -45.20
N PHE A 7 -17.79 20.69 -45.95
CA PHE A 7 -17.47 19.37 -45.39
C PHE A 7 -16.01 19.27 -44.94
N ILE A 8 -15.09 19.88 -45.68
CA ILE A 8 -13.65 19.85 -45.36
C ILE A 8 -13.34 20.72 -44.13
N LEU A 9 -14.07 21.82 -43.92
CA LEU A 9 -13.90 22.67 -42.74
C LEU A 9 -14.39 21.99 -41.44
N ALA A 10 -15.40 21.13 -41.53
CA ALA A 10 -15.91 20.37 -40.38
C ALA A 10 -14.94 19.26 -39.93
N VAL A 11 -14.21 18.64 -40.86
CA VAL A 11 -13.22 17.59 -40.54
C VAL A 11 -11.97 18.18 -39.86
N LEU A 12 -11.53 19.38 -40.25
CA LEU A 12 -10.38 20.06 -39.63
C LEU A 12 -10.67 20.55 -38.20
N PHE A 13 -11.93 20.84 -37.87
CA PHE A 13 -12.34 21.18 -36.50
C PHE A 13 -12.36 19.97 -35.56
N PHE A 14 -12.55 18.76 -36.09
CA PHE A 14 -12.63 17.54 -35.28
C PHE A 14 -11.27 16.96 -34.91
N THR A 15 -10.23 17.23 -35.70
CA THR A 15 -8.86 16.75 -35.42
C THR A 15 -8.09 17.64 -34.44
N GLY A 16 -8.55 18.88 -34.20
CA GLY A 16 -7.82 19.87 -33.39
C GLY A 16 -8.06 19.83 -31.88
N VAL A 17 -9.03 19.04 -31.39
CA VAL A 17 -9.46 19.09 -29.97
C VAL A 17 -8.88 17.95 -29.13
N LEU A 18 -8.20 16.96 -29.72
CA LEU A 18 -7.60 15.84 -28.98
C LEU A 18 -6.08 15.99 -28.81
N ALA A 19 -5.58 17.21 -28.63
CA ALA A 19 -4.36 17.35 -27.86
C ALA A 19 -4.73 17.12 -26.39
N ALA A 20 -4.81 15.85 -25.96
CA ALA A 20 -4.95 15.50 -24.57
C ALA A 20 -3.84 16.24 -23.81
N GLN A 21 -4.22 17.27 -23.05
CA GLN A 21 -3.29 17.96 -22.18
C GLN A 21 -2.66 16.90 -21.29
N SER A 22 -1.33 16.78 -21.31
CA SER A 22 -0.60 15.83 -20.44
C SER A 22 -1.06 16.06 -19.00
N GLY A 23 -1.99 15.23 -18.54
CA GLY A 23 -2.60 15.35 -17.23
C GLY A 23 -1.54 15.20 -16.13
N LYS A 24 -1.82 15.73 -14.96
CA LYS A 24 -1.03 15.41 -13.77
C LYS A 24 -1.39 13.99 -13.34
N ASN A 25 -0.38 13.13 -13.21
CA ASN A 25 -0.57 11.80 -12.63
C ASN A 25 -0.65 11.92 -11.11
N LEU A 26 -1.60 11.22 -10.49
CA LEU A 26 -1.77 11.15 -9.04
C LEU A 26 -1.75 9.68 -8.62
N ILE A 27 -1.02 9.37 -7.55
CA ILE A 27 -1.07 8.07 -6.88
C ILE A 27 -1.67 8.29 -5.50
N ILE A 28 -2.78 7.62 -5.22
CA ILE A 28 -3.37 7.57 -3.88
C ILE A 28 -2.87 6.29 -3.23
N ARG A 29 -2.25 6.41 -2.06
CA ARG A 29 -1.77 5.27 -1.28
C ARG A 29 -2.53 5.16 0.04
N CYS A 30 -2.94 3.94 0.37
CA CYS A 30 -3.53 3.59 1.66
C CYS A 30 -2.59 2.62 2.37
N ASP A 31 -2.04 3.07 3.49
CA ASP A 31 -1.05 2.33 4.27
C ASP A 31 -1.69 1.68 5.50
N ASP A 32 -0.93 0.79 6.14
CA ASP A 32 -1.27 0.08 7.39
C ASP A 32 -2.48 -0.86 7.32
N ILE A 33 -2.91 -1.23 6.12
CA ILE A 33 -4.01 -2.18 5.94
C ILE A 33 -3.60 -3.54 6.53
N GLY A 34 -4.50 -4.19 7.26
CA GLY A 34 -4.20 -5.39 8.03
C GLY A 34 -3.69 -5.10 9.46
N MET A 35 -3.39 -3.84 9.80
CA MET A 35 -2.99 -3.48 11.17
C MET A 35 -4.11 -3.79 12.17
N SER A 36 -5.34 -3.35 11.93
CA SER A 36 -6.47 -3.59 12.82
C SER A 36 -7.78 -3.74 12.06
N HIS A 37 -8.79 -4.34 12.69
CA HIS A 37 -10.13 -4.43 12.12
C HIS A 37 -10.69 -3.07 11.68
N ALA A 38 -10.49 -2.02 12.50
CA ALA A 38 -10.96 -0.68 12.18
C ALA A 38 -10.31 -0.12 10.91
N VAL A 39 -9.01 -0.36 10.71
CA VAL A 39 -8.30 0.05 9.48
C VAL A 39 -8.82 -0.74 8.27
N ASN A 40 -9.10 -2.03 8.45
CA ASN A 40 -9.66 -2.86 7.38
C ASN A 40 -11.06 -2.40 6.98
N LEU A 41 -11.93 -2.03 7.93
CA LEU A 41 -13.24 -1.47 7.61
C LEU A 41 -13.12 -0.15 6.84
N ALA A 42 -12.18 0.72 7.22
CA ALA A 42 -11.91 1.94 6.45
C ALA A 42 -11.40 1.63 5.03
N ALA A 43 -10.55 0.60 4.87
CA ALA A 43 -10.13 0.12 3.56
C ALA A 43 -11.33 -0.39 2.74
N GLN A 44 -12.24 -1.16 3.35
CA GLN A 44 -13.45 -1.63 2.70
C GLN A 44 -14.34 -0.47 2.24
N GLU A 45 -14.54 0.55 3.07
CA GLU A 45 -15.26 1.77 2.68
C GLU A 45 -14.58 2.46 1.49
N MET A 46 -13.24 2.57 1.49
CA MET A 46 -12.49 3.13 0.37
C MET A 46 -12.68 2.33 -0.92
N THR A 47 -12.70 1.00 -0.85
CA THR A 47 -12.97 0.17 -2.05
C THR A 47 -14.34 0.47 -2.65
N ALA A 48 -15.36 0.73 -1.83
CA ALA A 48 -16.72 1.02 -2.27
C ALA A 48 -16.86 2.36 -3.01
N THR A 49 -15.90 3.28 -2.86
CA THR A 49 -15.89 4.58 -3.59
C THR A 49 -15.62 4.43 -5.08
N GLY A 50 -15.00 3.32 -5.51
CA GLY A 50 -14.53 3.12 -6.88
C GLY A 50 -13.31 3.97 -7.27
N ILE A 51 -12.78 4.81 -6.35
CA ILE A 51 -11.56 5.59 -6.59
C ILE A 51 -10.37 4.63 -6.66
N PRO A 52 -9.54 4.66 -7.74
CA PRO A 52 -8.35 3.82 -7.80
C PRO A 52 -7.31 4.24 -6.75
N PHE A 53 -6.78 3.27 -6.02
CA PHE A 53 -5.70 3.49 -5.06
C PHE A 53 -4.77 2.28 -4.96
N SER A 54 -3.59 2.52 -4.38
CA SER A 54 -2.62 1.48 -4.05
C SER A 54 -2.65 1.20 -2.56
N ALA A 55 -3.02 -0.02 -2.19
CA ALA A 55 -3.03 -0.56 -0.84
C ALA A 55 -1.65 -1.15 -0.48
N SER A 56 -1.21 -0.97 0.76
CA SER A 56 -0.09 -1.71 1.33
C SER A 56 -0.54 -2.46 2.59
N VAL A 57 -0.32 -3.78 2.61
CA VAL A 57 -0.81 -4.69 3.66
C VAL A 57 0.34 -5.09 4.60
N MET A 58 0.13 -4.92 5.91
CA MET A 58 1.05 -5.34 6.97
C MET A 58 0.81 -6.80 7.36
N PHE A 59 1.59 -7.72 6.78
CA PHE A 59 1.48 -9.17 7.06
C PHE A 59 1.90 -9.56 8.48
N VAL A 60 2.66 -8.70 9.16
CA VAL A 60 3.05 -8.87 10.58
C VAL A 60 1.87 -8.70 11.55
N CYS A 61 0.77 -8.08 11.10
CA CYS A 61 -0.36 -7.73 11.96
C CYS A 61 -1.49 -8.79 11.89
N PRO A 62 -2.25 -8.99 12.98
CA PRO A 62 -3.18 -10.11 13.09
C PRO A 62 -4.39 -10.02 12.16
N TRP A 63 -4.69 -8.86 11.58
CA TRP A 63 -5.86 -8.65 10.70
C TRP A 63 -5.52 -8.70 9.21
N TYR A 64 -4.31 -9.13 8.82
CA TYR A 64 -3.91 -9.17 7.41
C TYR A 64 -4.79 -10.10 6.55
N LEU A 65 -5.29 -11.21 7.09
CA LEU A 65 -6.15 -12.14 6.34
C LEU A 65 -7.48 -11.50 5.94
N GLU A 66 -8.11 -10.75 6.86
CA GLU A 66 -9.32 -10.00 6.57
C GLU A 66 -9.06 -8.94 5.50
N ALA A 67 -7.95 -8.20 5.60
CA ALA A 67 -7.52 -7.26 4.59
C ALA A 67 -7.37 -7.90 3.20
N VAL A 68 -6.73 -9.08 3.13
CA VAL A 68 -6.59 -9.82 1.88
C VAL A 68 -7.95 -10.16 1.28
N GLU A 69 -8.90 -10.66 2.08
CA GLU A 69 -10.24 -10.99 1.58
C GLU A 69 -11.02 -9.76 1.10
N ILE A 70 -10.90 -8.62 1.79
CA ILE A 70 -11.50 -7.34 1.36
C ILE A 70 -10.95 -6.91 -0.02
N LEU A 71 -9.64 -7.02 -0.22
CA LEU A 71 -8.95 -6.46 -1.39
C LEU A 71 -8.95 -7.40 -2.61
N LYS A 72 -9.00 -8.72 -2.41
CA LYS A 72 -8.78 -9.75 -3.45
C LYS A 72 -9.66 -9.61 -4.71
N ASN A 73 -10.87 -9.07 -4.57
CA ASN A 73 -11.83 -8.95 -5.66
C ASN A 73 -12.06 -7.49 -6.12
N GLN A 74 -11.12 -6.58 -5.85
CA GLN A 74 -11.25 -5.15 -6.14
C GLN A 74 -10.37 -4.76 -7.35
N PRO A 75 -10.92 -4.76 -8.59
CA PRO A 75 -10.11 -4.59 -9.80
C PRO A 75 -9.47 -3.21 -9.96
N HIS A 76 -9.98 -2.19 -9.26
CA HIS A 76 -9.45 -0.82 -9.25
C HIS A 76 -8.40 -0.56 -8.17
N VAL A 77 -8.07 -1.57 -7.36
CA VAL A 77 -7.09 -1.47 -6.27
C VAL A 77 -5.86 -2.30 -6.59
N THR A 78 -4.68 -1.71 -6.45
CA THR A 78 -3.43 -2.46 -6.48
C THR A 78 -3.00 -2.76 -5.05
N ALA A 79 -2.69 -4.02 -4.73
CA ALA A 79 -2.26 -4.42 -3.40
C ALA A 79 -0.76 -4.78 -3.41
N GLY A 80 -0.02 -4.19 -2.47
CA GLY A 80 1.38 -4.49 -2.19
C GLY A 80 1.60 -4.84 -0.72
N ILE A 81 2.85 -5.10 -0.36
CA ILE A 81 3.25 -5.43 1.00
C ILE A 81 3.79 -4.17 1.67
N HIS A 82 3.30 -3.87 2.87
CA HIS A 82 3.87 -2.86 3.75
C HIS A 82 4.98 -3.52 4.58
N LEU A 83 6.23 -3.35 4.17
CA LEU A 83 7.38 -3.91 4.89
C LEU A 83 7.55 -3.20 6.24
N THR A 84 7.62 -3.97 7.32
CA THR A 84 7.56 -3.44 8.69
C THR A 84 8.67 -4.04 9.55
N LEU A 85 9.41 -3.18 10.26
CA LEU A 85 10.48 -3.56 11.21
C LEU A 85 10.38 -2.81 12.55
N ASN A 86 9.23 -2.18 12.82
CA ASN A 86 8.94 -1.50 14.08
C ASN A 86 7.51 -1.81 14.54
N ALA A 87 7.27 -1.67 15.85
CA ALA A 87 5.95 -1.79 16.47
C ALA A 87 5.76 -0.68 17.52
N GLU A 88 5.30 0.49 17.07
CA GLU A 88 5.35 1.77 17.78
C GLU A 88 4.27 1.96 18.85
N TRP A 89 3.15 1.26 18.75
CA TRP A 89 2.04 1.44 19.69
C TRP A 89 2.36 0.79 21.04
N LYS A 90 1.96 1.46 22.12
CA LYS A 90 2.27 1.00 23.48
C LYS A 90 1.62 -0.34 23.84
N ASN A 91 0.34 -0.51 23.48
CA ASN A 91 -0.49 -1.64 23.92
C ASN A 91 -0.97 -2.55 22.76
N TYR A 92 -0.54 -2.27 21.53
CA TYR A 92 -0.96 -3.01 20.35
C TYR A 92 0.25 -3.28 19.46
N ARG A 93 0.92 -4.41 19.72
CA ARG A 93 2.26 -4.67 19.18
C ARG A 93 2.27 -5.96 18.37
N TRP A 94 3.16 -5.99 17.40
CA TRP A 94 3.37 -7.11 16.51
C TRP A 94 4.85 -7.47 16.48
N GLY A 95 5.11 -8.72 16.08
CA GLY A 95 6.44 -9.29 15.96
C GLY A 95 6.71 -9.73 14.52
N PRO A 96 7.88 -10.36 14.30
CA PRO A 96 8.31 -10.82 12.99
C PRO A 96 7.48 -12.00 12.47
N VAL A 97 7.25 -12.03 11.15
CA VAL A 97 6.65 -13.16 10.45
C VAL A 97 7.55 -14.39 10.51
N ALA A 98 8.88 -14.19 10.43
CA ALA A 98 9.86 -15.27 10.55
C ALA A 98 9.89 -15.93 11.95
N GLY A 99 9.24 -15.30 12.94
CA GLY A 99 9.27 -15.72 14.34
C GLY A 99 10.52 -15.20 15.07
N LYS A 100 10.34 -14.85 16.35
CA LYS A 100 11.38 -14.19 17.17
C LYS A 100 12.71 -14.97 17.24
N ASP A 101 12.66 -16.30 17.22
CA ASP A 101 13.87 -17.13 17.35
C ASP A 101 14.69 -17.15 16.05
N ALA A 102 14.06 -16.87 14.90
CA ALA A 102 14.73 -16.83 13.60
C ALA A 102 15.42 -15.49 13.31
N VAL A 103 14.97 -14.42 13.98
CA VAL A 103 15.43 -13.04 13.85
C VAL A 103 15.58 -12.33 15.21
N PRO A 104 16.35 -12.90 16.15
CA PRO A 104 16.42 -12.42 17.53
C PRO A 104 16.95 -11.00 17.68
N SER A 105 17.72 -10.48 16.72
CA SER A 105 18.24 -9.10 16.76
C SER A 105 17.19 -8.03 16.43
N LEU A 106 16.03 -8.42 15.90
CA LEU A 106 14.97 -7.50 15.47
C LEU A 106 13.90 -7.26 16.54
N VAL A 107 13.92 -8.02 17.62
CA VAL A 107 12.86 -8.04 18.62
C VAL A 107 13.35 -7.69 20.02
N ASP A 108 12.44 -7.20 20.85
CA ASP A 108 12.65 -7.02 22.28
C ASP A 108 12.46 -8.34 23.06
N GLU A 109 12.60 -8.27 24.39
CA GLU A 109 12.46 -9.40 25.31
C GLU A 109 11.09 -10.10 25.25
N ASN A 110 10.05 -9.43 24.75
CA ASN A 110 8.71 -9.95 24.61
C ASN A 110 8.45 -10.52 23.20
N GLY A 111 9.40 -10.41 22.28
CA GLY A 111 9.28 -10.88 20.91
C GLY A 111 8.59 -9.90 19.96
N PHE A 112 8.39 -8.64 20.36
CA PHE A 112 7.86 -7.60 19.48
C PHE A 112 9.01 -6.87 18.77
N PHE A 113 8.77 -6.32 17.57
CA PHE A 113 9.74 -5.40 16.97
C PHE A 113 10.01 -4.21 17.89
N PHE A 114 11.13 -3.51 17.73
CA PHE A 114 11.38 -2.30 18.51
C PHE A 114 10.39 -1.15 18.17
N PRO A 115 10.09 -0.23 19.11
CA PRO A 115 9.07 0.80 18.91
C PRO A 115 9.48 1.92 17.95
N SER A 116 10.75 1.99 17.59
CA SER A 116 11.26 3.01 16.69
C SER A 116 12.49 2.51 15.94
N ARG A 117 12.76 3.14 14.80
CA ARG A 117 14.03 2.98 14.07
C ARG A 117 15.24 3.25 14.98
N GLY A 118 15.18 4.26 15.85
CA GLY A 118 16.29 4.60 16.75
C GLY A 118 16.61 3.46 17.72
N THR A 119 15.59 2.89 18.36
CA THR A 119 15.74 1.75 19.28
C THR A 119 16.17 0.47 18.57
N LEU A 120 15.67 0.22 17.35
CA LEU A 120 16.13 -0.91 16.52
C LEU A 120 17.63 -0.80 16.25
N PHE A 121 18.10 0.34 15.73
CA PHE A 121 19.52 0.52 15.40
C PHE A 121 20.43 0.56 16.64
N ALA A 122 19.94 1.04 17.78
CA ALA A 122 20.67 0.94 19.05
C ALA A 122 20.92 -0.51 19.48
N ASN A 123 20.09 -1.46 19.02
CA ASN A 123 20.26 -2.89 19.26
C ASN A 123 21.21 -3.58 18.24
N ASN A 124 21.82 -2.81 17.33
CA ASN A 124 22.75 -3.32 16.32
C ASN A 124 22.17 -4.51 15.50
N PRO A 125 21.08 -4.27 14.73
CA PRO A 125 20.31 -5.34 14.11
C PRO A 125 21.12 -6.05 13.04
N ASN A 126 20.96 -7.37 12.96
CA ASN A 126 21.64 -8.18 11.96
C ASN A 126 20.98 -8.01 10.58
N THR A 127 21.76 -7.57 9.59
CA THR A 127 21.25 -7.34 8.22
C THR A 127 20.74 -8.62 7.56
N ALA A 128 21.32 -9.79 7.87
CA ALA A 128 20.83 -11.07 7.34
C ALA A 128 19.47 -11.45 7.93
N GLU A 129 19.18 -11.02 9.17
CA GLU A 129 17.86 -11.22 9.79
C GLU A 129 16.83 -10.26 9.21
N ILE A 130 17.21 -9.01 8.92
CA ILE A 130 16.36 -8.07 8.18
C ILE A 130 15.98 -8.65 6.81
N GLU A 131 16.96 -9.16 6.07
CA GLU A 131 16.70 -9.78 4.77
C GLU A 131 15.79 -11.01 4.89
N LYS A 132 15.98 -11.83 5.92
CA LYS A 132 15.11 -12.99 6.20
C LYS A 132 13.67 -12.58 6.51
N GLU A 133 13.46 -11.53 7.28
CA GLU A 133 12.11 -11.07 7.66
C GLU A 133 11.37 -10.43 6.47
N LEU A 134 12.09 -9.77 5.56
CA LEU A 134 11.48 -8.99 4.48
C LEU A 134 11.35 -9.73 3.12
N ARG A 135 11.76 -11.01 3.03
CA ARG A 135 11.73 -11.82 1.80
C ARG A 135 10.74 -12.98 1.88
#